data_AF-A0A920MSG5-F1
#
_entry.id   AF-A0A920MSG5-F1
#
_cell.length_a   1.000
_cell.length_b   1.000
_cell.length_c   1.000
_cell.angle_alpha   90.00
_cell.angle_beta   90.00
_cell.angle_gamma   90.00
#
_symmetry.space_group_name_H-M   'P 1'
#
loop_
_entity.id
_entity.type
_entity.pdbx_description
1 polymer ?
#
loop_
_entity_poly.entity_id
_entity_poly.type
_entity_poly.pdbx_seq_one_letter_code
_entity_poly.pdbx_strand_id
1 'polypeptide(L)' 'MTNSELMAIMIGGFATAAGSVMALYVLWLQEIPGIAGHMLAASIMSAPAALVIAKIIYPETNRPDTLDNVAISIDRTY' A
#
# COMPACT_ATOMS: atom_id res chain seq x y z
N MET A 1 14.40 -11.50 -2.34
CA MET A 1 13.36 -11.00 -1.42
C MET A 1 13.01 -12.10 -0.45
N THR A 2 12.80 -11.75 0.82
CA THR A 2 12.31 -12.68 1.85
C THR A 2 10.82 -12.99 1.65
N ASN A 3 10.32 -14.04 2.30
CA ASN A 3 8.89 -14.35 2.31
C ASN A 3 8.06 -13.24 2.95
N SER A 4 8.60 -12.53 3.95
CA SER A 4 7.91 -11.39 4.57
C SER A 4 7.85 -10.18 3.64
N GLU A 5 8.89 -9.94 2.82
CA GLU A 5 8.86 -8.92 1.77
C GLU A 5 7.84 -9.26 0.67
N LEU A 6 7.82 -10.52 0.21
CA LEU A 6 6.82 -10.97 -0.78
C LEU A 6 5.39 -10.84 -0.24
N MET A 7 5.17 -11.24 1.02
CA MET A 7 3.88 -11.11 1.69
C MET A 7 3.43 -9.64 1.81
N ALA A 8 4.36 -8.72 2.11
CA ALA A 8 4.07 -7.29 2.14
C ALA A 8 3.62 -6.75 0.77
N ILE A 9 4.25 -7.19 -0.32
CA ILE A 9 3.82 -6.82 -1.69
C ILE A 9 2.44 -7.39 -2.02
N MET A 10 2.21 -8.67 -1.71
CA MET A 10 0.92 -9.31 -1.97
C MET A 10 -0.20 -8.59 -1.21
N ILE A 11 -0.04 -8.37 0.09
CA ILE A 11 -1.05 -7.66 0.90
C ILE A 11 -1.23 -6.21 0.41
N GLY A 12 -0.14 -5.51 0.06
CA GLY A 12 -0.24 -4.16 -0.52
C GLY A 12 -1.11 -4.12 -1.78
N GLY A 13 -0.95 -5.11 -2.67
CA GLY A 13 -1.77 -5.23 -3.87
C GLY A 13 -3.24 -5.57 -3.59
N PHE A 14 -3.51 -6.51 -2.67
CA PHE A 14 -4.88 -6.93 -2.35
C PHE A 14 -5.66 -5.94 -1.47
N ALA A 15 -4.97 -5.14 -0.65
CA ALA A 15 -5.60 -4.18 0.24
C ALA A 15 -6.04 -2.88 -0.47
N THR A 16 -5.57 -2.66 -1.70
CA THR A 16 -5.84 -1.45 -2.48
C THR A 16 -6.73 -1.76 -3.69
N ALA A 17 -7.44 -0.73 -4.18
CA ALA A 17 -8.21 -0.83 -5.41
C ALA A 17 -7.43 -0.18 -6.57
N ALA A 18 -7.45 -0.83 -7.74
CA ALA A 18 -6.90 -0.22 -8.94
C ALA A 18 -7.74 0.99 -9.37
N GLY A 19 -7.07 2.05 -9.85
CA GLY A 19 -7.75 3.29 -10.24
C GLY A 19 -8.80 3.11 -11.32
N SER A 20 -8.60 2.16 -12.24
CA SER A 20 -9.56 1.83 -13.31
C SER A 20 -10.89 1.33 -12.77
N VAL A 21 -10.89 0.41 -11.82
CA VAL A 21 -12.12 -0.13 -11.20
C VAL A 21 -12.71 0.83 -10.17
N MET A 22 -11.89 1.65 -9.51
CA MET A 22 -12.35 2.70 -8.61
C MET A 22 -13.26 3.70 -9.32
N ALA A 23 -12.93 4.10 -10.56
CA ALA A 23 -13.77 5.00 -11.35
C ALA A 23 -15.18 4.42 -11.61
N LEU A 24 -15.27 3.11 -11.86
CA LEU A 24 -16.55 2.43 -12.01
C LEU A 24 -17.36 2.43 -10.71
N TYR A 25 -16.72 2.19 -9.56
CA TYR A 25 -17.40 2.25 -8.27
C TYR A 25 -17.91 3.65 -7.94
N VAL A 26 -17.15 4.70 -8.26
CA VAL A 26 -17.60 6.09 -8.08
C VAL A 26 -18.85 6.39 -8.92
N LEU A 27 -18.91 5.90 -10.16
CA LEU A 27 -20.08 6.06 -11.02
C LEU A 27 -21.30 5.32 -10.49
N TRP A 28 -21.12 4.09 -9.97
CA TRP A 28 -22.22 3.31 -9.41
C TRP A 28 -22.76 3.85 -8.08
N LEU A 29 -21.90 4.43 -7.25
CA LEU A 29 -22.25 4.91 -5.91
C LEU A 29 -22.45 6.44 -5.86
N GLN A 30 -22.75 7.08 -7.00
CA GLN A 30 -22.88 8.54 -7.13
C GLN A 30 -23.93 9.19 -6.19
N GLU A 31 -24.89 8.40 -5.69
CA GLU A 31 -25.90 8.88 -4.72
C GLU A 31 -25.29 9.21 -3.35
N ILE A 32 -24.08 8.70 -3.05
CA ILE A 32 -23.37 8.96 -1.80
C ILE A 32 -22.55 10.25 -1.95
N PRO A 33 -22.79 11.28 -1.12
CA PRO A 33 -22.09 12.55 -1.23
C PRO A 33 -20.59 12.37 -0.97
N GLY A 34 -19.76 12.85 -1.90
CA GLY A 34 -18.31 12.81 -1.76
C GLY A 34 -17.70 11.40 -1.87
N ILE A 35 -18.40 10.43 -2.47
CA ILE A 35 -17.91 9.04 -2.58
C ILE A 35 -16.52 8.94 -3.23
N ALA A 36 -16.22 9.76 -4.23
CA ALA A 36 -14.91 9.81 -4.88
C ALA A 36 -13.78 10.12 -3.88
N GLY A 37 -14.02 11.07 -2.96
CA GLY A 37 -13.09 11.43 -1.91
C GLY A 37 -12.91 10.31 -0.89
N HIS A 38 -14.00 9.64 -0.49
CA HIS A 38 -13.94 8.50 0.42
C HIS A 38 -13.16 7.32 -0.18
N MET A 39 -13.39 7.00 -1.45
CA MET A 39 -12.67 5.92 -2.15
C MET A 39 -11.17 6.24 -2.29
N LEU A 40 -10.84 7.48 -2.64
CA LEU A 40 -9.45 7.94 -2.72
C LEU A 40 -8.77 7.89 -1.35
N ALA A 41 -9.42 8.41 -0.31
CA ALA A 41 -8.90 8.38 1.05
C ALA A 41 -8.67 6.94 1.53
N ALA A 42 -9.63 6.04 1.30
CA ALA A 42 -9.52 4.63 1.65
C ALA A 42 -8.31 3.97 0.95
N SER A 43 -8.13 4.21 -0.35
CA SER A 43 -6.99 3.65 -1.11
C SER A 43 -5.63 4.12 -0.57
N ILE A 44 -5.50 5.41 -0.24
CA ILE A 44 -4.26 5.96 0.34
C ILE A 44 -4.01 5.40 1.75
N MET A 45 -5.04 5.29 2.58
CA MET A 45 -4.93 4.72 3.93
C MET A 45 -4.59 3.23 3.92
N SER A 46 -5.01 2.49 2.89
CA SER A 46 -4.70 1.07 2.73
C SER A 46 -3.21 0.80 2.58
N ALA A 47 -2.41 1.71 2.00
CA ALA A 47 -0.98 1.48 1.80
C ALA A 47 -0.19 1.28 3.12
N PRO A 48 -0.24 2.20 4.11
CA PRO A 48 0.41 1.98 5.40
C PRO A 48 -0.28 0.88 6.21
N ALA A 49 -1.62 0.75 6.15
CA ALA A 49 -2.33 -0.30 6.86
C ALA A 49 -1.93 -1.71 6.38
N ALA A 50 -1.76 -1.89 5.07
CA ALA A 50 -1.31 -3.14 4.46
C ALA A 50 0.07 -3.56 4.98
N LEU A 51 1.02 -2.61 5.10
CA LEU A 51 2.34 -2.90 5.65
C LEU A 51 2.27 -3.33 7.12
N VAL A 52 1.47 -2.64 7.93
CA VAL A 52 1.27 -3.00 9.35
C VAL A 52 0.70 -4.41 9.45
N ILE A 53 -0.39 -4.70 8.74
CA ILE A 53 -1.03 -6.03 8.78
C ILE A 53 -0.09 -7.11 8.24
N ALA A 54 0.63 -6.86 7.16
CA ALA A 54 1.58 -7.82 6.62
C ALA A 54 2.67 -8.21 7.63
N LYS A 55 3.20 -7.24 8.37
CA LYS A 55 4.25 -7.50 9.37
C LYS A 55 3.72 -8.06 10.69
N ILE A 56 2.44 -7.86 11.01
CA ILE A 56 1.78 -8.56 12.12
C ILE A 56 1.57 -10.05 11.78
N ILE A 57 1.08 -10.34 10.57
CA ILE A 57 0.77 -11.72 10.15
C ILE A 57 2.04 -12.51 9.87
N TYR A 58 2.99 -11.92 9.14
CA TYR A 58 4.24 -12.56 8.75
C TYR A 58 5.41 -11.61 8.98
N PRO A 59 5.91 -11.50 10.23
CA PRO A 59 7.02 -10.61 10.57
C PRO A 59 8.31 -11.00 9.83
N GLU A 60 9.17 -10.01 9.62
CA GLU A 60 10.51 -10.25 9.07
C GLU A 60 11.39 -10.86 10.15
N THR A 61 11.96 -12.04 9.88
CA THR A 61 12.83 -12.77 10.81
C THR A 61 14.25 -12.90 10.27
N ASN A 62 14.48 -12.64 9.00
CA ASN A 62 15.79 -12.71 8.35
C ASN A 62 16.28 -11.30 8.00
N ARG A 63 17.50 -11.20 7.43
CA ARG A 63 17.98 -9.93 6.86
C ARG A 63 17.29 -9.72 5.51
N PRO A 64 16.50 -8.64 5.32
CA PRO A 64 15.87 -8.36 4.04
C PRO A 64 16.89 -8.10 2.93
N ASP A 65 16.66 -8.69 1.76
CA ASP A 65 17.54 -8.52 0.59
C ASP A 65 17.51 -7.08 0.06
N THR A 66 16.43 -6.34 0.35
CA THR A 66 16.25 -4.96 -0.12
C THR A 66 17.00 -3.94 0.73
N LEU A 67 17.57 -4.33 1.88
CA LEU A 67 18.28 -3.42 2.79
C LEU A 67 19.46 -2.70 2.14
N ASP A 68 20.27 -3.44 1.37
CA ASP A 68 21.52 -2.92 0.81
C ASP A 68 21.31 -2.19 -0.54
N ASN A 69 20.08 -2.23 -1.08
CA ASN A 69 19.74 -1.68 -2.40
C ASN A 69 18.80 -0.46 -2.32
N VAL A 70 18.65 0.15 -1.14
CA VAL A 70 17.85 1.37 -0.99
C VAL A 70 18.67 2.58 -1.46
N ALA A 71 18.37 3.09 -2.65
CA ALA A 71 18.88 4.37 -3.14
C ALA A 71 18.23 5.53 -2.35
N ILE A 72 18.67 5.74 -1.11
CA ILE A 72 18.31 6.93 -0.34
C ILE A 72 19.29 8.03 -0.74
N SER A 73 18.87 8.91 -1.65
CA SER A 73 19.58 10.16 -1.91
C SER A 73 19.44 11.06 -0.68
N ILE A 74 20.39 10.96 0.26
CA ILE A 74 20.52 11.91 1.36
C ILE A 74 21.05 13.23 0.80
N ASP A 75 20.14 14.11 0.40
CA ASP A 75 20.52 15.45 -0.01
C ASP A 75 20.98 16.21 1.23
N ARG A 76 22.29 16.25 1.45
CA ARG A 76 22.90 16.88 2.62
C ARG A 76 22.97 18.38 2.35
N THR A 77 21.86 19.08 2.60
CA THR A 77 21.80 20.54 2.56
C THR A 77 22.53 21.09 3.78
N TYR A 78 23.72 21.67 3.54
CA TYR A 78 24.40 22.58 4.44
C TYR A 78 24.17 24.02 3.98
#